data_AF-A0A225DLK6-F1
#
_entry.id   AF-A0A225DLK6-F1
#
_cell.length_a   1.000
_cell.length_b   1.000
_cell.length_c   1.000
_cell.angle_alpha   90.00
_cell.angle_beta   90.00
_cell.angle_gamma   90.00
#
_symmetry.space_group_name_H-M   'P 1'
#
loop_
_entity.id
_entity.type
_entity.pdbx_description
1 polymer ?
#
loop_
_entity_poly.entity_id
_entity_poly.type
_entity_poly.pdbx_seq_one_letter_code
_entity_poly.pdbx_strand_id
1 'polypeptide(L)'
;MKMRLRLWLLIAAVLLIAVVVTAVLLPSRPRPCRKTYEQVHVGMTREEVETTVGGPPGDYADGKIWLHWFSAKFFGYKGWYGPDAELRVLFDAEGHAIDVVVLDGDRWLIPPKPGIREWVRDRLGL
;
A
#
# COMPACT_ATOMS: atom_id res chain seq x y z
N MET A 1 -48.54 -5.55 -17.90
CA MET A 1 -47.18 -6.01 -17.50
C MET A 1 -46.02 -5.00 -17.77
N LYS A 2 -46.19 -3.98 -18.63
CA LYS A 2 -45.12 -3.01 -18.98
C LYS A 2 -44.71 -2.02 -17.88
N MET A 3 -45.61 -1.67 -16.94
CA MET A 3 -45.29 -0.76 -15.82
C MET A 3 -44.29 -1.35 -14.83
N ARG A 4 -44.31 -2.67 -14.61
CA ARG A 4 -43.39 -3.33 -13.67
C ARG A 4 -41.95 -3.28 -14.21
N LEU A 5 -41.76 -3.44 -15.52
CA LEU A 5 -40.43 -3.41 -16.14
C LEU A 5 -39.76 -2.02 -16.02
N ARG A 6 -40.53 -0.94 -16.16
CA ARG A 6 -40.02 0.43 -16.00
C ARG A 6 -39.55 0.70 -14.57
N LEU A 7 -40.28 0.18 -13.57
CA LEU A 7 -39.91 0.32 -12.17
C LEU A 7 -38.59 -0.41 -11.86
N TRP A 8 -38.41 -1.63 -12.37
CA TRP A 8 -37.17 -2.39 -12.19
C TRP A 8 -35.96 -1.73 -12.84
N LEU A 9 -36.13 -1.12 -14.02
CA LEU A 9 -35.06 -0.37 -14.68
C LEU A 9 -34.64 0.87 -13.88
N LEU A 10 -35.59 1.58 -13.26
CA LEU A 10 -35.29 2.72 -12.40
C LEU A 10 -34.53 2.28 -11.14
N ILE A 11 -34.94 1.18 -10.50
CA ILE A 11 -34.25 0.63 -9.33
C ILE A 11 -32.82 0.23 -9.69
N ALA A 12 -32.64 -0.46 -10.82
CA ALA A 12 -31.31 -0.86 -11.30
C ALA A 12 -30.43 0.37 -11.60
N ALA A 13 -30.98 1.41 -12.22
CA ALA A 13 -30.26 2.66 -12.49
C ALA A 13 -29.83 3.36 -11.20
N VAL A 14 -30.72 3.45 -10.20
CA VAL A 14 -30.42 4.06 -8.89
C VAL A 14 -29.33 3.27 -8.16
N LEU A 15 -29.40 1.93 -8.16
CA LEU A 15 -28.36 1.09 -7.56
C LEU A 15 -27.01 1.28 -8.24
N LEU A 16 -26.99 1.38 -9.57
CA LEU A 16 -25.77 1.57 -10.35
C LEU A 16 -25.14 2.93 -10.06
N ILE A 17 -25.96 3.99 -9.97
CA ILE A 17 -25.51 5.32 -9.56
C ILE A 17 -24.97 5.27 -8.13
N ALA A 18 -25.65 4.59 -7.20
CA ALA A 18 -25.18 4.47 -5.82
C ALA A 18 -23.80 3.79 -5.72
N VAL A 19 -23.56 2.73 -6.50
CA VAL A 19 -22.26 2.04 -6.57
C VAL A 19 -21.16 2.94 -7.15
N VAL A 20 -21.47 3.70 -8.20
CA VAL A 20 -20.50 4.63 -8.79
C VAL A 20 -20.18 5.77 -7.83
N VAL A 21 -21.20 6.32 -7.17
CA VAL A 21 -21.04 7.40 -6.19
C VAL A 21 -20.21 6.92 -5.01
N THR A 22 -20.44 5.72 -4.47
CA THR A 22 -19.60 5.17 -3.40
C THR A 22 -18.17 4.90 -3.89
N ALA A 23 -17.97 4.36 -5.09
CA ALA A 23 -16.63 4.11 -5.62
C ALA A 23 -15.82 5.41 -5.85
N VAL A 24 -16.47 6.52 -6.22
CA VAL A 24 -15.82 7.81 -6.50
C VAL A 24 -15.63 8.64 -5.22
N LEU A 25 -16.60 8.60 -4.29
CA LEU A 25 -16.55 9.38 -3.05
C LEU A 25 -15.79 8.67 -1.93
N LEU A 26 -15.55 7.35 -2.03
CA LEU A 26 -14.61 6.71 -1.12
C LEU A 26 -13.23 7.29 -1.38
N PRO A 27 -12.61 7.97 -0.40
CA PRO A 27 -11.24 8.43 -0.55
C PRO A 27 -10.40 7.21 -0.89
N SER A 28 -9.66 7.28 -2.00
CA SER A 28 -8.61 6.31 -2.32
C SER A 28 -7.84 6.08 -1.04
N ARG A 29 -7.87 4.84 -0.52
CA ARG A 29 -7.19 4.49 0.73
C ARG A 29 -5.80 5.11 0.69
N PRO A 30 -5.33 5.77 1.77
CA PRO A 30 -4.00 6.36 1.80
C PRO A 30 -3.03 5.32 1.27
N ARG A 31 -2.30 5.65 0.20
CA ARG A 31 -1.28 4.74 -0.28
C ARG A 31 -0.21 4.66 0.81
N PRO A 32 0.26 3.46 1.16
CA PRO A 32 1.37 3.30 2.10
C PRO A 32 2.54 4.19 1.72
N CYS A 33 2.89 5.12 2.60
CA CYS A 33 3.95 6.11 2.40
C CYS A 33 4.56 6.45 3.76
N ARG A 34 5.71 7.15 3.76
CA ARG A 34 6.38 7.56 5.00
C ARG A 34 5.42 8.16 6.03
N LYS A 35 4.55 9.07 5.58
CA LYS A 35 3.63 9.79 6.46
C LYS A 35 2.67 8.85 7.21
N THR A 36 2.20 7.78 6.57
CA THR A 36 1.33 6.79 7.24
C THR A 36 2.15 5.81 8.08
N TYR A 37 3.40 5.52 7.69
CA TYR A 37 4.30 4.68 8.49
C TYR A 37 4.71 5.31 9.81
N GLU A 38 4.97 6.62 9.84
CA GLU A 38 5.33 7.36 11.06
C GLU A 38 4.19 7.43 12.08
N GLN A 39 2.96 7.10 11.69
CA GLN A 39 1.81 7.01 12.58
C GLN A 39 1.72 5.65 13.29
N VAL A 40 2.46 4.64 12.82
CA VAL A 40 2.49 3.32 13.42
C VAL A 40 3.41 3.33 14.63
N HIS A 41 2.94 2.79 15.74
CA HIS A 41 3.72 2.67 16.97
C HIS A 41 3.52 1.32 17.65
N VAL A 42 4.46 0.98 18.54
CA VAL A 42 4.39 -0.21 19.41
C VAL A 42 3.06 -0.21 20.17
N GLY A 43 2.49 -1.41 20.34
CA GLY A 43 1.20 -1.65 20.98
C GLY A 43 0.00 -1.66 20.03
N MET A 44 0.11 -1.13 18.81
CA MET A 44 -0.98 -1.20 17.82
C MET A 44 -1.30 -2.65 17.45
N THR A 45 -2.58 -2.97 17.31
CA THR A 45 -2.99 -4.26 16.75
C THR A 45 -2.68 -4.34 15.26
N ARG A 46 -2.63 -5.55 14.72
CA ARG A 46 -2.48 -5.73 13.29
C ARG A 46 -3.54 -4.99 12.45
N GLU A 47 -4.81 -5.03 12.84
CA GLU A 47 -5.86 -4.30 12.11
C GLU A 47 -5.67 -2.77 12.19
N GLU A 48 -5.21 -2.25 13.33
CA GLU A 48 -4.90 -0.82 13.50
C GLU A 48 -3.75 -0.39 12.60
N VAL A 49 -2.69 -1.20 12.51
CA VAL A 49 -1.56 -0.95 11.59
C VAL A 49 -2.06 -0.95 10.14
N GLU A 50 -2.80 -1.99 9.72
CA GLU A 50 -3.29 -2.09 8.34
C GLU A 50 -4.24 -0.94 7.98
N THR A 51 -5.06 -0.48 8.94
CA THR A 51 -5.96 0.67 8.76
C THR A 51 -5.20 1.99 8.67
N THR A 52 -4.21 2.20 9.54
CA THR A 52 -3.34 3.38 9.55
C THR A 52 -2.55 3.50 8.24
N VAL A 53 -1.98 2.39 7.79
CA VAL A 53 -1.14 2.34 6.61
C VAL A 53 -1.93 2.36 5.30
N GLY A 54 -3.19 1.90 5.34
CA GLY A 54 -4.11 1.89 4.20
C GLY A 54 -4.19 0.54 3.46
N GLY A 55 -3.61 -0.53 4.01
CA GLY A 55 -3.69 -1.87 3.45
C GLY A 55 -2.86 -2.94 4.18
N PRO A 56 -2.97 -4.21 3.77
CA PRO A 56 -2.20 -5.32 4.32
C PRO A 56 -0.69 -5.20 4.01
N PRO A 57 0.18 -5.95 4.69
CA PRO A 57 1.60 -6.02 4.33
C PRO A 57 1.79 -6.38 2.85
N GLY A 58 2.70 -5.71 2.15
CA GLY A 58 2.89 -5.90 0.71
C GLY A 58 3.77 -4.85 0.05
N ASP A 59 4.01 -5.05 -1.24
CA ASP A 59 4.72 -4.11 -2.10
C ASP A 59 3.73 -3.14 -2.75
N TYR A 60 3.84 -1.87 -2.41
CA TYR A 60 3.03 -0.76 -2.92
C TYR A 60 3.85 0.19 -3.79
N ALA A 61 5.12 -0.14 -4.09
CA ALA A 61 5.88 0.56 -5.10
C ALA A 61 5.34 0.19 -6.49
N ASP A 62 5.37 1.14 -7.43
CA ASP A 62 4.75 1.02 -8.77
C ASP A 62 5.48 0.05 -9.73
N GLY A 63 5.73 -1.20 -9.31
CA GLY A 63 6.20 -2.29 -10.19
C GLY A 63 7.71 -2.41 -10.36
N LYS A 64 8.52 -1.71 -9.57
CA LYS A 64 9.93 -2.08 -9.41
C LYS A 64 9.96 -3.35 -8.56
N ILE A 65 10.15 -4.50 -9.20
CA ILE A 65 10.33 -5.78 -8.49
C ILE A 65 11.62 -5.66 -7.67
N TRP A 66 11.48 -5.19 -6.44
CA TRP A 66 12.54 -5.23 -5.47
C TRP A 66 12.68 -6.68 -5.03
N LEU A 67 13.90 -7.22 -5.06
CA LEU A 67 14.24 -8.53 -4.51
C LEU A 67 14.12 -8.50 -2.98
N HIS A 68 12.92 -8.24 -2.45
CA HIS A 68 12.58 -8.17 -1.02
C HIS A 68 12.44 -9.56 -0.37
N TRP A 69 12.81 -10.62 -1.07
CA TRP A 69 12.81 -11.99 -0.54
C TRP A 69 13.68 -12.15 0.73
N PHE A 70 14.62 -11.25 1.00
CA PHE A 70 15.62 -11.41 2.05
C PHE A 70 15.39 -10.67 3.38
N SER A 71 14.53 -9.64 3.48
CA SER A 71 14.54 -8.79 4.67
C SER A 71 13.43 -9.05 5.70
N ALA A 72 12.16 -9.14 5.28
CA ALA A 72 11.04 -9.23 6.23
C ALA A 72 10.75 -10.67 6.70
N LYS A 73 10.84 -11.66 5.80
CA LYS A 73 10.50 -13.06 6.13
C LYS A 73 11.48 -13.72 7.11
N PHE A 74 12.75 -13.34 7.11
CA PHE A 74 13.80 -14.02 7.90
C PHE A 74 13.74 -13.73 9.40
N PHE A 75 13.06 -12.66 9.82
CA PHE A 75 12.99 -12.24 11.23
C PHE A 75 11.56 -12.13 11.78
N GLY A 76 10.56 -12.67 11.06
CA GLY A 76 9.16 -12.62 11.50
C GLY A 76 8.45 -11.28 11.27
N TYR A 77 9.12 -10.28 10.69
CA TYR A 77 8.53 -8.98 10.40
C TYR A 77 7.49 -9.06 9.27
N LYS A 78 6.50 -8.18 9.36
CA LYS A 78 5.60 -7.82 8.28
C LYS A 78 6.10 -6.51 7.67
N GLY A 79 6.20 -6.48 6.34
CA GLY A 79 6.74 -5.34 5.59
C GLY A 79 5.67 -4.65 4.74
N TRP A 80 5.69 -3.32 4.74
CA TRP A 80 4.99 -2.48 3.77
C TRP A 80 6.02 -1.66 3.01
N TYR A 81 6.05 -1.81 1.69
CA TYR A 81 7.03 -1.14 0.84
C TYR A 81 6.33 -0.02 0.08
N GLY A 82 6.62 1.21 0.46
CA GLY A 82 6.11 2.41 -0.22
C GLY A 82 7.13 2.95 -1.22
N PRO A 83 6.75 3.97 -2.00
CA PRO A 83 7.65 4.62 -2.95
C PRO A 83 8.82 5.36 -2.29
N ASP A 84 8.68 5.76 -1.02
CA ASP A 84 9.58 6.67 -0.28
C ASP A 84 10.14 6.10 1.04
N ALA A 85 9.60 4.96 1.50
CA ALA A 85 9.99 4.31 2.74
C ALA A 85 9.55 2.83 2.78
N GLU A 86 10.12 2.07 3.70
CA GLU A 86 9.60 0.77 4.13
C GLU A 86 9.21 0.83 5.61
N LEU A 87 8.07 0.23 5.94
CA LEU A 87 7.68 -0.06 7.30
C LEU A 87 7.88 -1.54 7.58
N ARG A 88 8.55 -1.87 8.68
CA ARG A 88 8.62 -3.22 9.23
C ARG A 88 7.98 -3.24 10.60
N VAL A 89 7.08 -4.19 10.82
CA VAL A 89 6.45 -4.41 12.12
C VAL A 89 6.62 -5.86 12.55
N LEU A 90 7.12 -6.06 13.75
CA LEU A 90 7.09 -7.37 14.42
C LEU A 90 5.89 -7.39 15.36
N PHE A 91 5.11 -8.48 15.30
CA PHE A 91 3.96 -8.68 16.17
C PHE A 91 4.25 -9.77 17.20
N ASP A 92 3.70 -9.64 18.41
CA ASP A 92 3.65 -10.72 19.39
C ASP A 92 2.64 -11.82 19.00
N ALA A 93 2.45 -12.79 19.89
CA ALA A 93 1.52 -13.90 19.67
C ALA A 93 0.05 -13.43 19.71
N GLU A 94 -0.23 -12.35 20.44
CA GLU A 94 -1.53 -11.72 20.61
C GLU A 94 -1.88 -10.77 19.45
N GLY A 95 -0.92 -10.45 18.59
CA GLY A 95 -1.11 -9.61 17.40
C GLY A 95 -0.87 -8.11 17.62
N HIS A 96 -0.13 -7.72 18.67
CA HIS A 96 0.28 -6.35 18.92
C HIS A 96 1.70 -6.09 18.41
N ALA A 97 1.93 -4.91 17.86
CA ALA A 97 3.24 -4.47 17.39
C ALA A 97 4.21 -4.36 18.58
N ILE A 98 5.26 -5.19 18.59
CA ILE A 98 6.32 -5.15 19.61
C ILE A 98 7.59 -4.47 19.13
N ASP A 99 7.75 -4.34 17.80
CA ASP A 99 8.81 -3.55 17.20
C ASP A 99 8.31 -2.90 15.91
N VAL A 100 8.71 -1.65 15.68
CA VAL A 100 8.29 -0.83 14.54
C VAL A 100 9.51 -0.09 14.01
N VAL A 101 9.86 -0.37 12.76
CA VAL A 101 11.01 0.24 12.09
C VAL A 101 10.56 0.88 10.79
N VAL A 102 10.80 2.18 10.66
CA VAL A 102 10.63 2.92 9.40
C VAL A 102 12.02 3.11 8.78
N LEU A 103 12.19 2.61 7.57
CA LEU A 103 13.43 2.72 6.80
C LEU A 103 13.25 3.69 5.66
N ASP A 104 14.22 4.58 5.50
CA ASP A 104 14.24 5.53 4.40
C ASP A 104 14.47 4.80 3.07
N GLY A 105 13.69 5.18 2.05
CA GLY A 105 13.77 4.59 0.72
C GLY A 105 15.05 4.92 -0.05
N ASP A 106 16.00 5.66 0.53
CA ASP A 106 17.30 6.00 -0.04
C ASP A 106 18.44 5.12 0.53
N ARG A 107 18.22 4.41 1.64
CA ARG A 107 19.20 3.54 2.30
C ARG A 107 19.24 2.10 1.75
N TRP A 108 18.66 1.86 0.58
CA TRP A 108 18.70 0.56 -0.06
C TRP A 108 20.12 0.19 -0.50
N LEU A 109 20.63 -0.93 0.02
CA LEU A 109 21.94 -1.52 -0.34
C LEU A 109 22.08 -1.85 -1.83
N ILE A 110 21.00 -1.77 -2.61
CA ILE A 110 21.00 -1.91 -4.05
C ILE A 110 20.28 -0.68 -4.61
N PRO A 111 20.98 0.24 -5.29
CA PRO A 111 20.31 1.38 -5.93
C PRO A 111 19.26 0.84 -6.90
N PRO A 112 18.10 1.52 -7.03
CA PRO A 112 17.13 1.17 -8.07
C PRO A 112 17.88 1.05 -9.40
N LYS A 113 17.66 -0.04 -10.14
CA LYS A 113 18.21 -0.12 -11.51
C LYS A 113 17.73 1.13 -12.25
N PRO A 114 18.65 1.95 -12.80
CA PRO A 114 18.25 3.14 -13.54
C PRO A 114 17.28 2.71 -14.62
N GLY A 115 16.20 3.47 -14.81
CA GLY A 115 15.31 3.24 -15.95
C GLY A 115 16.12 3.33 -17.25
N ILE A 116 15.65 2.71 -18.33
CA ILE A 116 16.36 2.73 -19.64
C ILE A 116 16.78 4.17 -20.01
N ARG A 117 15.94 5.17 -19.71
CA ARG A 117 16.23 6.58 -19.96
C ARG A 117 17.38 7.14 -19.13
N GLU A 118 17.47 6.77 -17.86
CA GLU A 118 18.57 7.18 -16.96
C GLU A 118 19.87 6.45 -17.32
N TRP A 119 19.78 5.18 -17.70
CA TRP A 119 20.91 4.41 -18.21
C TRP A 119 21.49 5.03 -19.50
N VAL A 120 20.63 5.45 -20.43
CA VAL A 120 21.06 6.14 -21.66
C VAL A 120 21.74 7.48 -21.34
N ARG A 121 21.18 8.25 -20.40
CA ARG A 121 21.73 9.55 -20.01
C ARG A 121 23.13 9.42 -19.40
N ASP A 122 23.28 8.50 -18.47
CA ASP A 122 24.56 8.21 -17.79
C ASP A 122 25.63 7.74 -18.79
N ARG A 123 25.25 6.89 -19.77
CA ARG A 123 26.17 6.41 -20.82
C ARG A 123 26.62 7.50 -21.79
N LEU A 124 25.82 8.55 -21.96
CA LEU A 124 26.09 9.67 -22.88
C LEU A 124 26.71 10.89 -22.20
N GLY A 125 26.87 10.88 -20.87
CA GLY A 125 27.40 12.03 -20.11
C GLY A 125 26.50 13.27 -20.18
N LEU A 126 25.18 13.07 -20.27
CA LEU A 126 24.16 14.12 -20.39
C LEU A 126 23.43 14.41 -19.07
#